data_AF-A0A2N2I3J3-F1
#
_entry.id   AF-A0A2N2I3J3-F1
#
_cell.length_a   1.000
_cell.length_b   1.000
_cell.length_c   1.000
_cell.angle_alpha   90.00
_cell.angle_beta   90.00
_cell.angle_gamma   90.00
#
_symmetry.space_group_name_H-M   'P 1'
#
loop_
_entity.id
_entity.type
_entity.pdbx_description
1 polymer ?
#
loop_
_entity_poly.entity_id
_entity_poly.type
_entity_poly.pdbx_seq_one_letter_code
_entity_poly.pdbx_strand_id
1 'polypeptide(L)'
;MRRVLAAAALLLAGALGAGAGMAEYRLVAFTDLRGWAQDHHDAALEVFRTTCDRLRGAEWGAICALAATVPEGGARVFFEHFFQPVIVDPQEVALFTGYFEPELEGAVIPDARFRYPIYARPPDLPRSGPWHTRSEIEAGLLAGRGLELAWLENPVDVFFLQVQGSGRIRLPDGSVLRLGY
;
A
#
# COMPACT_ATOMS: atom_id res chain seq x y z
N MET A 1 -74.11 1.35 10.20
CA MET A 1 -74.22 0.37 9.10
C MET A 1 -73.54 0.94 7.85
N ARG A 2 -72.80 0.08 7.13
CA ARG A 2 -72.17 0.25 5.80
C ARG A 2 -70.80 0.95 5.70
N ARG A 3 -69.80 0.05 5.62
CA ARG A 3 -68.47 0.11 5.03
C ARG A 3 -68.39 0.91 3.72
N VAL A 4 -67.30 1.65 3.54
CA VAL A 4 -66.56 1.74 2.26
C VAL A 4 -65.06 1.70 2.57
N LEU A 5 -64.39 0.71 2.00
CA LEU A 5 -62.95 0.53 1.96
C LEU A 5 -62.37 1.44 0.85
N ALA A 6 -61.23 2.09 1.11
CA ALA A 6 -60.33 2.54 0.06
C ALA A 6 -58.90 2.27 0.53
N ALA A 7 -58.24 1.37 -0.19
CA ALA A 7 -56.87 0.95 -0.03
C ALA A 7 -55.91 1.96 -0.69
N ALA A 8 -54.80 2.30 -0.03
CA ALA A 8 -53.57 2.87 -0.59
C ALA A 8 -52.62 3.16 0.59
N ALA A 9 -51.33 2.89 0.60
CA ALA A 9 -50.44 2.25 -0.34
C ALA A 9 -49.30 1.66 0.51
N LEU A 10 -48.82 0.46 0.14
CA LEU A 10 -47.55 -0.05 0.63
C LEU A 10 -46.42 0.90 0.20
N LEU A 11 -45.67 1.43 1.16
CA LEU A 11 -44.29 1.86 0.94
C LEU A 11 -43.41 1.05 1.88
N LEU A 12 -43.06 -0.17 1.46
CA LEU A 12 -41.85 -0.81 1.94
C LEU A 12 -40.68 0.03 1.40
N ALA A 13 -40.18 0.96 2.22
CA ALA A 13 -38.85 1.50 2.03
C ALA A 13 -37.86 0.35 2.31
N GLY A 14 -37.61 -0.46 1.28
CA GLY A 14 -36.48 -1.37 1.28
C GLY A 14 -35.23 -0.52 1.43
N ALA A 15 -34.60 -0.59 2.59
CA ALA A 15 -33.28 -0.03 2.78
C ALA A 15 -32.37 -0.67 1.72
N LEU A 16 -31.90 0.16 0.79
CA LEU A 16 -30.78 -0.13 -0.08
C LEU A 16 -29.56 -0.37 0.80
N GLY A 17 -29.41 -1.60 1.27
CA GLY A 17 -28.10 -2.09 1.64
C GLY A 17 -27.27 -2.06 0.37
N ALA A 18 -26.31 -1.14 0.30
CA ALA A 18 -25.15 -1.33 -0.57
C ALA A 18 -24.41 -2.57 -0.02
N GLY A 19 -24.93 -3.75 -0.36
CA GLY A 19 -24.11 -4.94 -0.33
C GLY A 19 -22.98 -4.66 -1.31
N ALA A 20 -21.75 -4.63 -0.82
CA ALA A 20 -20.61 -4.83 -1.70
C ALA A 20 -20.90 -6.11 -2.47
N GLY A 21 -21.27 -5.97 -3.75
CA GLY A 21 -21.49 -7.12 -4.61
C GLY A 21 -20.21 -7.95 -4.61
N MET A 22 -20.34 -9.27 -4.66
CA MET A 22 -19.17 -10.10 -4.92
C MET A 22 -18.57 -9.64 -6.25
N ALA A 23 -17.26 -9.38 -6.26
CA ALA A 23 -16.57 -8.95 -7.46
C ALA A 23 -16.82 -9.95 -8.61
N GLU A 24 -17.11 -9.43 -9.80
CA GLU A 24 -17.31 -10.24 -10.99
C GLU A 24 -15.96 -10.53 -11.64
N TYR A 25 -15.68 -11.80 -11.92
CA TYR A 25 -14.42 -12.23 -12.52
C TYR A 25 -14.67 -12.81 -13.91
N ARG A 26 -13.90 -12.34 -14.90
CA ARG A 26 -13.94 -12.87 -16.26
C ARG A 26 -12.56 -13.28 -16.73
N LEU A 27 -12.40 -14.55 -17.09
CA LEU A 27 -11.19 -15.05 -17.73
C LEU A 27 -11.00 -14.37 -19.11
N VAL A 28 -9.77 -14.02 -19.43
CA VAL A 28 -9.39 -13.44 -20.72
C VAL A 28 -8.13 -14.10 -21.28
N ALA A 29 -7.84 -13.89 -22.56
CA ALA A 29 -6.55 -14.24 -23.12
C ALA A 29 -5.53 -13.11 -22.85
N PHE A 30 -4.24 -13.43 -22.85
CA PHE A 30 -3.19 -12.41 -22.80
C PHE A 30 -3.26 -11.42 -23.97
N THR A 31 -3.76 -11.86 -25.14
CA THR A 31 -4.00 -11.00 -26.30
C THR A 31 -5.09 -9.95 -26.08
N ASP A 32 -5.96 -10.15 -25.09
CA ASP A 32 -7.01 -9.18 -24.73
C ASP A 32 -6.45 -8.05 -23.85
N LEU A 33 -5.25 -8.22 -23.28
CA LEU A 33 -4.59 -7.21 -22.45
C LEU A 33 -3.90 -6.18 -23.34
N ARG A 34 -4.40 -4.94 -23.28
CA ARG A 34 -3.82 -3.81 -24.02
C ARG A 34 -2.36 -3.59 -23.61
N GLY A 35 -1.45 -3.60 -24.59
CA GLY A 35 -0.02 -3.36 -24.38
C GLY A 35 0.79 -4.59 -23.95
N TRP A 36 0.16 -5.76 -23.74
CA TRP A 36 0.86 -6.96 -23.27
C TRP A 36 2.09 -7.29 -24.10
N ALA A 37 1.97 -7.34 -25.43
CA ALA A 37 3.08 -7.72 -26.30
C ALA A 37 4.30 -6.78 -26.24
N GLN A 38 4.13 -5.55 -25.77
CA GLN A 38 5.17 -4.51 -25.70
C GLN A 38 5.73 -4.29 -24.28
N ASP A 39 5.18 -4.97 -23.27
CA ASP A 39 5.55 -4.74 -21.88
C ASP A 39 6.97 -5.24 -21.54
N HIS A 40 7.54 -4.72 -20.46
CA HIS A 40 8.85 -5.07 -19.93
C HIS A 40 8.78 -6.32 -19.03
N HIS A 41 8.46 -7.47 -19.64
CA HIS A 41 8.22 -8.72 -18.92
C HIS A 41 9.43 -9.18 -18.08
N ASP A 42 10.66 -8.96 -18.54
CA ASP A 42 11.85 -9.35 -17.79
C ASP A 42 11.98 -8.55 -16.48
N ALA A 43 11.62 -7.25 -16.49
CA ALA A 43 11.55 -6.45 -15.28
C ALA A 43 10.44 -6.95 -14.33
N ALA A 44 9.28 -7.35 -14.86
CA ALA A 44 8.22 -7.95 -14.06
C ALA A 44 8.64 -9.30 -13.43
N LEU A 45 9.38 -10.13 -14.18
CA LEU A 45 9.90 -11.40 -13.67
C LEU A 45 10.99 -11.20 -12.60
N GLU A 46 11.84 -10.19 -12.76
CA GLU A 46 12.79 -9.78 -11.71
C GLU A 46 12.06 -9.47 -10.40
N VAL A 47 11.03 -8.60 -10.46
CA VAL A 47 10.20 -8.26 -9.29
C VAL A 47 9.53 -9.50 -8.70
N PHE A 48 8.97 -10.38 -9.54
CA PHE A 48 8.35 -11.63 -9.10
C PHE A 48 9.34 -12.52 -8.32
N ARG A 49 10.56 -12.71 -8.85
CA ARG A 49 11.63 -13.48 -8.19
C ARG A 49 12.03 -12.90 -6.85
N THR A 50 12.22 -11.58 -6.78
CA THR A 50 12.59 -10.91 -5.51
C THR A 50 11.50 -10.92 -4.45
N THR A 51 10.26 -11.27 -4.82
CA THR A 51 9.11 -11.35 -3.92
C THR A 51 8.77 -12.78 -3.50
N CYS A 52 9.40 -13.79 -4.12
CA CYS A 52 9.09 -15.21 -3.89
C CYS A 52 9.25 -15.67 -2.43
N ASP A 53 10.13 -15.05 -1.65
CA ASP A 53 10.31 -15.31 -0.21
C ASP A 53 9.13 -14.79 0.64
N ARG A 54 8.29 -13.91 0.08
CA ARG A 54 7.14 -13.28 0.76
C ARG A 54 5.79 -13.86 0.34
N LEU A 55 5.74 -14.61 -0.76
CA LEU A 55 4.49 -15.22 -1.24
C LEU A 55 4.08 -16.37 -0.32
N ARG A 56 2.83 -16.35 0.13
CA ARG A 56 2.26 -17.35 1.06
C ARG A 56 1.29 -18.24 0.31
N GLY A 57 1.46 -19.55 0.42
CA GLY A 57 0.62 -20.54 -0.26
C GLY A 57 1.48 -21.69 -0.81
N ALA A 58 0.92 -22.90 -0.83
CA ALA A 58 1.65 -24.09 -1.28
C ALA A 58 1.94 -24.06 -2.80
N GLU A 59 1.12 -23.34 -3.56
CA GLU A 59 1.19 -23.16 -4.99
C GLU A 59 2.42 -22.37 -5.45
N TRP A 60 2.94 -21.46 -4.62
CA TRP A 60 4.00 -20.54 -5.01
C TRP A 60 5.37 -21.19 -5.09
N GLY A 61 5.65 -22.21 -4.28
CA GLY A 61 6.97 -22.85 -4.22
C GLY A 61 7.42 -23.40 -5.58
N ALA A 62 6.53 -24.10 -6.29
CA ALA A 62 6.83 -24.66 -7.60
C ALA A 62 6.99 -23.56 -8.67
N ILE A 63 6.10 -22.57 -8.67
CA ILE A 63 6.15 -21.46 -9.64
C ILE A 63 7.41 -20.62 -9.44
N CYS A 64 7.81 -20.36 -8.19
CA CYS A 64 9.03 -19.63 -7.86
C CYS A 64 10.30 -20.40 -8.23
N ALA A 65 10.32 -21.73 -8.02
CA ALA A 65 11.43 -22.57 -8.46
C ALA A 65 11.59 -22.55 -9.99
N LEU A 66 10.47 -22.59 -10.73
CA LEU A 66 10.48 -22.45 -12.19
C LEU A 66 10.89 -21.03 -12.62
N ALA A 67 10.35 -19.99 -11.99
CA ALA A 67 10.68 -18.60 -12.28
C ALA A 67 12.19 -18.36 -12.18
N ALA A 68 12.87 -18.99 -11.22
CA ALA A 68 14.32 -18.87 -11.03
C ALA A 68 15.16 -19.42 -12.19
N THR A 69 14.63 -20.34 -13.01
CA THR A 69 15.36 -20.97 -14.13
C THR A 69 15.12 -20.30 -15.48
N VAL A 70 14.16 -19.37 -15.57
CA VAL A 70 13.82 -18.68 -16.82
C VAL A 70 14.99 -17.79 -17.31
N PRO A 71 15.47 -17.93 -18.54
CA PRO A 71 16.51 -17.05 -19.07
C PRO A 71 15.95 -15.65 -19.40
N GLU A 72 16.85 -14.68 -19.57
CA GLU A 72 16.50 -13.34 -20.09
C GLU A 72 15.74 -13.46 -21.43
N GLY A 73 14.67 -12.68 -21.59
CA GLY A 73 13.75 -12.75 -22.73
C GLY A 73 12.71 -13.87 -22.64
N GLY A 74 12.82 -14.77 -21.66
CA GLY A 74 11.86 -15.86 -21.43
C GLY A 74 10.64 -15.46 -20.61
N ALA A 75 10.63 -14.27 -20.01
CA ALA A 75 9.62 -13.85 -19.04
C ALA A 75 8.19 -13.83 -19.59
N ARG A 76 7.99 -13.37 -20.83
CA ARG A 76 6.66 -13.36 -21.45
C ARG A 76 6.05 -14.76 -21.54
N VAL A 77 6.82 -15.73 -22.02
CA VAL A 77 6.39 -17.13 -22.14
C VAL A 77 6.11 -17.74 -20.76
N PHE A 78 6.93 -17.40 -19.75
CA PHE A 78 6.68 -17.83 -18.38
C PHE A 78 5.32 -17.36 -17.87
N PHE A 79 4.99 -16.07 -17.99
CA PHE A 79 3.68 -15.57 -17.56
C PHE A 79 2.54 -16.18 -18.39
N GLU A 80 2.70 -16.30 -19.71
CA GLU A 80 1.68 -16.89 -20.60
C GLU A 80 1.38 -18.37 -20.29
N HIS A 81 2.36 -19.12 -19.78
CA HIS A 81 2.21 -20.55 -19.51
C HIS A 81 1.71 -20.86 -18.09
N PHE A 82 2.09 -20.05 -17.10
CA PHE A 82 1.85 -20.37 -15.69
C PHE A 82 0.76 -19.50 -15.03
N PHE A 83 0.24 -18.49 -15.72
CA PHE A 83 -0.80 -17.60 -15.19
C PHE A 83 -1.98 -17.49 -16.14
N GLN A 84 -3.16 -17.27 -15.56
CA GLN A 84 -4.40 -17.02 -16.29
C GLN A 84 -4.86 -15.59 -15.97
N PRO A 85 -4.88 -14.67 -16.95
CA PRO A 85 -5.36 -13.32 -16.70
C PRO A 85 -6.88 -13.32 -16.48
N VAL A 86 -7.31 -12.48 -15.55
CA VAL A 86 -8.69 -12.32 -15.13
C VAL A 86 -8.99 -10.82 -15.04
N ILE A 87 -10.09 -10.39 -15.66
CA ILE A 87 -10.64 -9.05 -15.43
C ILE A 87 -11.55 -9.11 -14.22
N VAL A 88 -11.34 -8.19 -13.29
CA VAL A 88 -12.17 -7.97 -12.10
C VAL A 88 -13.09 -6.78 -12.37
N ASP A 89 -14.38 -6.93 -12.10
CA ASP A 89 -15.42 -5.90 -12.25
C ASP A 89 -15.40 -5.22 -13.63
N PRO A 90 -15.62 -5.98 -14.73
CA PRO A 90 -15.44 -5.50 -16.10
C PRO A 90 -16.35 -4.33 -16.49
N GLN A 91 -17.39 -4.06 -15.71
CA GLN A 91 -18.34 -2.97 -15.94
C GLN A 91 -17.92 -1.65 -15.29
N GLU A 92 -16.88 -1.66 -14.44
CA GLU A 92 -16.42 -0.49 -13.71
C GLU A 92 -15.14 0.10 -14.32
N VAL A 93 -15.06 1.43 -14.33
CA VAL A 93 -13.83 2.13 -14.69
C VAL A 93 -12.94 2.22 -13.47
N ALA A 94 -11.82 1.49 -13.48
CA ALA A 94 -10.85 1.52 -12.39
C ALA A 94 -10.22 2.90 -12.22
N LEU A 95 -10.14 3.38 -10.97
CA LEU A 95 -9.36 4.55 -10.59
C LEU A 95 -7.91 4.14 -10.29
N PHE A 96 -6.96 4.70 -11.04
CA PHE A 96 -5.53 4.54 -10.76
C PHE A 96 -5.00 5.77 -10.03
N THR A 97 -4.33 5.55 -8.91
CA THR A 97 -3.59 6.56 -8.14
C THR A 97 -2.11 6.19 -8.05
N GLY A 98 -1.29 7.06 -7.47
CA GLY A 98 0.15 6.83 -7.30
C GLY A 98 0.61 7.06 -5.86
N TYR A 99 1.63 6.32 -5.46
CA TYR A 99 2.38 6.52 -4.21
C TYR A 99 3.88 6.47 -4.50
N PHE A 100 4.69 7.00 -3.58
CA PHE A 100 6.15 6.99 -3.74
C PHE A 100 6.85 6.97 -2.37
N GLU A 101 8.14 6.66 -2.36
CA GLU A 101 9.01 6.81 -1.19
C GLU A 101 9.73 8.17 -1.29
N PRO A 102 9.34 9.19 -0.48
CA PRO A 102 9.97 10.50 -0.51
C PRO A 102 11.43 10.43 -0.05
N GLU A 103 12.25 11.30 -0.63
CA GLU A 103 13.63 11.53 -0.19
C GLU A 103 13.73 12.94 0.38
N LEU A 104 14.18 13.04 1.63
CA LEU A 104 14.17 14.27 2.43
C LEU A 104 15.57 14.51 3.02
N GLU A 105 15.92 15.76 3.30
CA GLU A 105 17.14 16.09 4.04
C GLU A 105 16.89 16.04 5.55
N GLY A 106 17.84 15.50 6.30
CA GLY A 106 17.73 15.41 7.75
C GLY A 106 19.08 15.20 8.44
N ALA A 107 19.06 15.17 9.76
CA ALA A 107 20.22 14.87 10.59
C ALA A 107 19.87 13.86 11.70
N VAL A 108 20.90 13.21 12.25
CA VAL A 108 20.79 12.33 13.44
C VAL A 108 21.25 13.03 14.73
N ILE A 109 21.49 14.34 14.66
CA ILE A 109 21.69 15.21 15.81
C ILE A 109 20.91 16.50 15.49
N PRO A 110 20.06 17.01 16.39
CA PRO A 110 19.25 18.19 16.12
C PRO A 110 20.12 19.45 16.17
N ASP A 111 19.76 20.44 15.36
CA ASP A 111 20.36 21.77 15.38
C ASP A 111 19.32 22.86 15.07
N ALA A 112 19.75 24.07 14.71
CA ALA A 112 18.84 25.17 14.41
C ALA A 112 18.00 24.93 13.13
N ARG A 113 18.49 24.10 12.20
CA ARG A 113 17.86 23.74 10.93
C ARG A 113 17.00 22.48 11.11
N PHE A 114 17.58 21.38 11.62
CA PHE A 114 16.93 20.09 11.83
C PHE A 114 16.33 19.99 13.23
N ARG A 115 15.04 20.34 13.37
CA ARG A 115 14.36 20.50 14.66
C ARG A 115 13.18 19.56 14.87
N TYR A 116 12.66 18.95 13.81
CA TYR A 116 11.40 18.21 13.86
C TYR A 116 11.68 16.70 13.88
N PRO A 117 11.51 16.03 15.03
CA PRO A 117 11.93 14.64 15.20
C PRO A 117 11.01 13.66 14.48
N ILE A 118 11.61 12.59 13.97
CA ILE A 118 10.95 11.36 13.57
C ILE A 118 11.23 10.33 14.66
N TYR A 119 10.19 9.78 15.27
CA TYR A 119 10.33 8.87 16.40
C TYR A 119 10.24 7.40 15.96
N ALA A 120 11.03 6.55 16.62
CA ALA A 120 10.80 5.12 16.68
C ALA A 120 9.53 4.81 17.47
N ARG A 121 8.98 3.61 17.27
CA ARG A 121 7.90 3.10 18.12
C ARG A 121 8.37 3.02 19.58
N PRO A 122 7.69 3.64 20.55
CA PRO A 122 8.04 3.50 21.96
C PRO A 122 7.99 2.02 22.40
N PRO A 123 9.00 1.50 23.11
CA PRO A 123 9.06 0.10 23.51
C PRO A 123 7.99 -0.27 24.55
N ASP A 124 7.49 0.72 25.28
CA ASP A 124 6.43 0.63 26.27
C ASP A 124 5.03 0.88 25.67
N LEU A 125 4.92 1.09 24.35
CA LEU A 125 3.63 1.36 23.69
C LEU A 125 2.68 0.16 23.88
N PRO A 126 1.52 0.35 24.55
CA PRO A 126 0.54 -0.72 24.74
C PRO A 126 0.09 -1.33 23.42
N ARG A 127 -0.13 -2.66 23.40
CA ARG A 127 -0.63 -3.38 22.21
C ARG A 127 -2.04 -2.93 21.80
N SER A 128 -2.82 -2.45 22.75
CA SER A 128 -4.18 -1.95 22.56
C SER A 128 -4.51 -0.89 23.61
N GLY A 129 -5.53 -0.09 23.34
CA GLY A 129 -5.96 1.03 24.19
C GLY A 129 -5.83 2.37 23.44
N PRO A 130 -6.26 3.48 24.06
CA PRO A 130 -6.07 4.79 23.46
C PRO A 130 -4.57 5.08 23.40
N TRP A 131 -4.06 5.30 22.20
CA TRP A 131 -2.71 5.82 22.01
C TRP A 131 -2.71 7.34 22.07
N HIS A 132 -1.54 7.90 22.33
CA HIS A 132 -1.36 9.35 22.30
C HIS A 132 -1.69 9.91 20.92
N THR A 133 -2.33 11.06 20.92
CA THR A 133 -2.64 11.80 19.72
C THR A 133 -1.38 12.44 19.14
N ARG A 134 -1.42 12.80 17.86
CA ARG A 134 -0.38 13.61 17.20
C ARG A 134 -0.08 14.89 18.00
N SER A 135 -1.12 15.60 18.43
CA SER A 135 -0.96 16.87 19.15
C SER A 135 -0.22 16.71 20.48
N GLU A 136 -0.45 15.62 21.21
CA GLU A 136 0.28 15.35 22.46
C GLU A 136 1.75 15.05 22.19
N ILE A 137 2.05 14.29 21.14
CA ILE A 137 3.42 13.96 20.74
C ILE A 137 4.17 15.22 20.28
N GLU A 138 3.54 16.05 19.44
CA GLU A 138 4.11 17.30 18.94
C GLU A 138 4.28 18.35 20.05
N ALA A 139 3.50 18.27 21.13
CA ALA A 139 3.69 19.07 22.35
C ALA A 139 4.91 18.63 23.20
N GLY A 140 5.67 17.61 22.74
CA GLY A 140 6.91 17.17 23.37
C GLY A 140 6.79 15.96 24.27
N LEU A 141 5.68 15.20 24.23
CA LEU A 141 5.46 14.04 25.09
C LEU A 141 6.57 12.97 25.00
N LEU A 142 7.19 12.83 23.83
CA LEU A 142 8.27 11.85 23.60
C LEU A 142 9.68 12.43 23.74
N ALA A 143 9.81 13.73 23.99
CA ALA A 143 11.10 14.41 24.02
C ALA A 143 12.01 13.86 25.13
N GLY A 144 13.29 13.68 24.81
CA GLY A 144 14.30 13.25 25.79
C GLY A 144 14.22 11.76 26.16
N ARG A 145 13.37 10.98 25.47
CA ARG A 145 13.28 9.52 25.65
C ARG A 145 14.30 8.74 24.81
N GLY A 146 15.09 9.41 23.96
CA GLY A 146 16.05 8.76 23.07
C GLY A 146 15.36 7.91 22.00
N LEU A 147 14.19 8.36 21.54
CA LEU A 147 13.39 7.68 20.53
C LEU A 147 13.54 8.33 19.14
N GLU A 148 14.24 9.45 19.05
CA GLU A 148 14.47 10.21 17.83
C GLU A 148 15.39 9.43 16.87
N LEU A 149 14.87 9.05 15.70
CA LEU A 149 15.60 8.38 14.64
C LEU A 149 16.36 9.39 13.75
N ALA A 150 15.72 10.52 13.48
CA ALA A 150 16.27 11.64 12.70
C ALA A 150 15.46 12.91 12.98
N TRP A 151 15.99 14.05 12.56
CA TRP A 151 15.32 15.35 12.60
C TRP A 151 15.24 15.94 11.20
N LEU A 152 14.06 16.46 10.83
CA LEU A 152 13.83 17.19 9.58
C LEU A 152 13.73 18.70 9.84
N GLU A 153 13.73 19.46 8.75
CA GLU A 153 13.68 20.93 8.76
C GLU A 153 12.27 21.49 8.82
N ASN A 154 11.30 20.74 8.32
CA ASN A 154 9.93 21.17 8.13
C ASN A 154 8.96 20.14 8.72
N PRO A 155 8.06 20.54 9.63
CA PRO A 155 7.09 19.62 10.22
C PRO A 155 6.08 19.09 9.18
N VAL A 156 5.89 19.80 8.07
CA VAL A 156 5.05 19.34 6.95
C VAL A 156 5.68 18.13 6.26
N ASP A 157 7.00 18.08 6.14
CA ASP A 157 7.69 16.93 5.54
C ASP A 157 7.61 15.71 6.47
N VAL A 158 7.71 15.91 7.78
CA VAL A 158 7.45 14.84 8.78
C VAL A 158 6.02 14.31 8.63
N PHE A 159 5.05 15.20 8.45
CA PHE A 159 3.65 14.83 8.24
C PHE A 159 3.46 14.01 6.95
N PHE A 160 3.99 14.48 5.82
CA PHE A 160 3.86 13.77 4.55
C PHE A 160 4.60 12.42 4.55
N LEU A 161 5.76 12.34 5.20
CA LEU A 161 6.46 11.08 5.41
C LEU A 161 5.58 10.06 6.15
N GLN A 162 4.86 10.50 7.19
CA GLN A 162 3.93 9.64 7.94
C GLN A 162 2.70 9.25 7.10
N VAL A 163 2.24 10.11 6.19
CA VAL A 163 1.15 9.80 5.25
C VAL A 163 1.59 8.75 4.22
N GLN A 164 2.80 8.86 3.67
CA GLN A 164 3.34 7.86 2.73
C GLN A 164 3.69 6.54 3.43
N GLY A 165 4.08 6.59 4.71
CA GLY A 165 4.41 5.43 5.54
C GLY A 165 5.84 4.92 5.40
N SER A 166 6.63 5.45 4.48
CA SER A 166 8.06 5.17 4.32
C SER A 166 8.78 6.35 3.67
N GLY A 167 10.10 6.39 3.78
CA GLY A 167 10.92 7.43 3.16
C GLY A 167 12.42 7.23 3.36
N ARG A 168 13.21 8.05 2.69
CA ARG A 168 14.67 8.08 2.79
C ARG A 168 15.14 9.44 3.28
N ILE A 169 15.95 9.46 4.33
CA ILE A 169 16.56 10.67 4.87
C ILE A 169 18.01 10.72 4.42
N ARG A 170 18.36 11.69 3.57
CA ARG A 170 19.73 11.99 3.20
C ARG A 170 20.39 12.80 4.32
N LEU A 171 21.46 12.23 4.87
CA LEU A 171 22.23 12.82 5.97
C LEU A 171 23.34 13.74 5.43
N PRO A 172 23.90 14.65 6.25
CA PRO A 172 24.91 15.61 5.79
C PRO A 172 26.23 14.96 5.33
N ASP A 173 26.52 13.75 5.78
CA ASP A 173 27.69 12.96 5.35
C ASP A 173 27.46 12.22 4.02
N GLY A 174 26.29 12.38 3.41
CA GLY A 174 25.90 11.72 2.16
C GLY A 174 25.31 10.32 2.34
N SER A 175 25.31 9.77 3.56
CA SER A 175 24.63 8.51 3.84
C SER A 175 23.11 8.66 3.82
N VAL A 176 22.40 7.54 3.71
CA VAL A 176 20.93 7.52 3.63
C VAL A 176 20.37 6.62 4.73
N LEU A 177 19.50 7.19 5.57
CA LEU A 177 18.68 6.46 6.53
C LEU A 177 17.33 6.15 5.89
N ARG A 178 17.00 4.86 5.75
CA ARG A 178 15.69 4.43 5.26
C ARG A 178 14.74 4.19 6.43
N LEU A 179 13.53 4.72 6.30
CA LEU A 179 12.45 4.61 7.28
C LEU A 179 11.26 3.87 6.68
N GLY A 180 10.69 2.95 7.45
CA GLY A 180 9.49 2.19 7.06
C GLY A 180 8.57 1.98 8.26
N TYR A 181 7.29 1.77 7.96
CA TYR A 181 6.25 1.43 8.93
C TYR A 181 6.43 0.03 9.54
#